data_AF-A0A352NT36-F1
#
_entry.id   AF-A0A352NT36-F1
#
_cell.length_a   1.000
_cell.length_b   1.000
_cell.length_c   1.000
_cell.angle_alpha   90.00
_cell.angle_beta   90.00
_cell.angle_gamma   90.00
#
_symmetry.space_group_name_H-M   'P 1'
#
loop_
_entity.id
_entity.type
_entity.pdbx_description
1 polymer ?
#
loop_
_entity_poly.entity_id
_entity_poly.type
_entity_poly.pdbx_seq_one_letter_code
_entity_poly.pdbx_strand_id
1 'polypeptide(L)' 'NQTEIKDVMNLCVKLKESGLSLLIVEHIMEAIMPISDNVVVLNAGKKIAEGTPIDIVDNDEVIKAYLGDKYHAKS' A
#
# COMPACT_ATOMS: atom_id res chain seq x y z
N ASN A 1 -4.17 -5.82 -16.44
CA ASN A 1 -5.04 -7.01 -16.28
C ASN A 1 -5.23 -7.24 -14.78
N GLN A 2 -6.43 -7.12 -14.21
CA GLN A 2 -6.60 -7.16 -12.74
C GLN A 2 -6.32 -8.55 -12.13
N THR A 3 -6.51 -9.62 -12.90
CA THR A 3 -6.27 -11.00 -12.46
C THR A 3 -4.79 -11.26 -12.19
N GLU A 4 -3.91 -10.83 -13.09
CA GLU A 4 -2.45 -11.02 -12.94
C GLU A 4 -1.89 -10.34 -11.69
N ILE A 5 -2.36 -9.13 -11.38
CA ILE A 5 -1.95 -8.42 -10.16
C ILE A 5 -2.35 -9.25 -8.94
N LYS A 6 -3.60 -9.73 -8.88
CA LYS A 6 -4.08 -10.53 -7.76
C LYS A 6 -3.26 -11.81 -7.56
N ASP A 7 -2.86 -12.48 -8.63
CA ASP A 7 -2.04 -13.70 -8.54
C ASP A 7 -0.64 -13.40 -8.00
N VAL A 8 -0.01 -12.31 -8.44
CA VAL A 8 1.28 -11.84 -7.90
C VAL A 8 1.14 -11.49 -6.41
N MET A 9 0.09 -10.79 -6.02
CA MET A 9 -0.17 -10.44 -4.62
C MET A 9 -0.33 -11.69 -3.74
N ASN A 10 -1.06 -12.70 -4.22
CA ASN A 10 -1.22 -13.97 -3.52
C ASN A 10 0.12 -14.72 -3.35
N LEU A 11 1.01 -14.64 -4.34
CA LEU A 11 2.35 -15.21 -4.24
C LEU A 11 3.18 -14.48 -3.17
N CYS A 12 3.14 -13.15 -3.12
CA CYS A 12 3.81 -12.37 -2.08
C CYS A 12 3.36 -12.77 -0.68
N VAL A 13 2.05 -12.96 -0.47
CA VAL A 13 1.50 -13.43 0.82
C VAL A 13 2.10 -14.79 1.20
N LYS A 14 2.12 -15.76 0.28
CA LYS A 14 2.70 -17.09 0.54
C LYS A 14 4.19 -17.04 0.89
N LEU A 15 4.95 -16.16 0.23
CA LEU A 15 6.38 -15.98 0.51
C LEU A 15 6.59 -15.38 1.91
N LYS A 16 5.79 -14.38 2.28
CA LYS A 16 5.79 -13.81 3.62
C LYS A 16 5.45 -14.87 4.68
N GLU A 17 4.40 -15.66 4.45
CA GLU A 17 4.00 -16.77 5.34
C GLU A 17 5.09 -17.84 5.50
N SER A 18 5.95 -18.02 4.48
CA SER A 18 7.11 -18.90 4.57
C SER A 18 8.29 -18.33 5.38
N GLY A 19 8.13 -17.14 5.97
CA GLY A 19 9.15 -16.47 6.79
C GLY A 19 10.08 -15.53 6.01
N LEU A 20 9.74 -15.21 4.76
CA LEU A 20 10.55 -14.31 3.95
C LEU A 20 10.17 -12.85 4.20
N SER A 21 11.17 -11.99 4.41
CA SER A 21 10.96 -10.54 4.45
C SER A 21 10.88 -9.99 3.04
N LEU A 22 9.85 -9.18 2.76
CA LEU A 22 9.60 -8.60 1.44
C LEU A 22 9.68 -7.07 1.51
N LEU A 23 10.43 -6.48 0.57
CA LEU A 23 10.40 -5.04 0.28
C LEU A 23 9.80 -4.87 -1.12
N ILE A 24 8.65 -4.20 -1.19
CA ILE A 24 7.89 -4.04 -2.43
C ILE A 24 7.76 -2.54 -2.72
N VAL A 25 8.00 -2.16 -3.98
CA VAL A 25 7.80 -0.80 -4.47
C VAL A 25 6.66 -0.83 -5.47
N GLU A 26 5.54 -0.20 -5.13
CA GLU A 26 4.33 -0.21 -5.93
C GLU A 26 3.60 1.13 -5.80
N HIS A 27 2.87 1.53 -6.85
CA HIS A 27 2.10 2.78 -6.88
C HIS A 27 0.60 2.56 -6.65
N ILE A 28 0.13 1.32 -6.81
CA ILE A 28 -1.28 0.94 -6.61
C ILE A 28 -1.51 0.65 -5.12
N MET A 29 -2.03 1.65 -4.39
CA MET A 29 -2.28 1.52 -2.95
C MET A 29 -3.29 0.42 -2.61
N GLU A 30 -4.36 0.27 -3.40
CA GLU A 30 -5.36 -0.80 -3.24
C GLU A 30 -4.75 -2.21 -3.26
N ALA A 31 -3.64 -2.40 -3.99
CA ALA A 31 -2.95 -3.67 -4.08
C ALA A 31 -2.00 -3.88 -2.88
N ILE A 32 -1.21 -2.87 -2.50
CA ILE A 32 -0.14 -3.07 -1.52
C ILE A 32 -0.64 -3.06 -0.06
N MET A 33 -1.65 -2.25 0.25
CA MET A 33 -2.14 -2.09 1.63
C MET A 33 -2.54 -3.42 2.31
N PRO A 34 -3.28 -4.34 1.66
CA PRO A 34 -3.74 -5.57 2.32
C PRO A 34 -2.63 -6.57 2.68
N ILE A 35 -1.42 -6.43 2.11
CA ILE A 35 -0.33 -7.40 2.33
C ILE A 35 0.84 -6.83 3.16
N SER A 36 0.90 -5.51 3.31
CA SER A 36 1.98 -4.82 4.00
C SER A 36 1.79 -4.81 5.51
N ASP A 37 2.88 -5.00 6.25
CA ASP A 37 2.90 -4.77 7.70
C ASP A 37 3.21 -3.30 8.03
N ASN A 38 4.08 -2.69 7.22
CA ASN A 38 4.46 -1.28 7.28
C ASN A 38 4.53 -0.72 5.86
N VAL A 39 4.23 0.56 5.73
CA VAL A 39 4.20 1.27 4.44
C VAL A 39 4.93 2.59 4.58
N VAL A 40 5.80 2.90 3.61
CA VAL A 40 6.48 4.19 3.48
C VAL A 40 5.96 4.85 2.21
N VAL A 41 5.47 6.08 2.33
CA VAL A 41 4.95 6.85 1.20
C VAL A 41 5.91 7.98 0.87
N LEU A 42 6.30 8.04 -0.40
CA LEU A 42 7.14 9.10 -0.95
C LEU A 42 6.33 9.94 -1.92
N ASN A 43 6.40 11.27 -1.85
CA ASN A 43 5.89 12.18 -2.86
C ASN A 43 7.03 13.09 -3.34
N ALA A 44 7.26 13.16 -4.66
CA ALA A 44 8.34 13.94 -5.27
C ALA A 44 9.71 13.75 -4.59
N GLY A 45 10.05 12.51 -4.23
CA GLY A 45 11.31 12.15 -3.58
C GLY A 45 11.39 12.48 -2.08
N LYS A 46 10.32 12.99 -1.47
CA LYS A 46 10.24 13.24 -0.02
C LYS A 46 9.34 12.22 0.65
N LYS A 47 9.76 11.70 1.80
CA LYS A 47 8.90 10.88 2.66
C LYS A 47 7.81 11.75 3.27
N ILE A 48 6.56 11.38 3.03
CA ILE A 48 5.38 12.10 3.55
C ILE A 48 4.68 11.32 4.67
N ALA A 49 4.77 9.99 4.67
CA ALA A 49 4.17 9.16 5.71
C ALA A 49 4.91 7.83 5.87
N GLU A 50 4.84 7.27 7.07
CA GLU A 50 5.36 5.95 7.43
C GLU A 50 4.53 5.39 8.59
N GLY A 51 4.08 4.14 8.48
CA GLY A 51 3.25 3.51 9.50
C GLY A 51 2.56 2.23 9.02
N THR A 52 1.55 1.78 9.77
CA THR A 52 0.72 0.65 9.35
C THR A 52 -0.17 1.04 8.16
N PRO A 53 -0.69 0.09 7.37
CA PRO A 53 -1.61 0.41 6.28
C PRO A 53 -2.79 1.29 6.70
N ILE A 54 -3.31 1.08 7.91
CA ILE A 54 -4.43 1.86 8.49
C ILE A 54 -3.98 3.31 8.71
N ASP A 55 -2.84 3.53 9.37
CA ASP A 55 -2.33 4.89 9.61
C ASP A 55 -2.06 5.65 8.31
N ILE A 56 -1.67 4.94 7.25
CA ILE A 56 -1.37 5.53 5.94
C ILE A 56 -2.64 5.92 5.18
N VAL A 57 -3.70 5.11 5.21
CA VAL A 57 -4.95 5.47 4.52
C VAL A 57 -5.69 6.62 5.19
N ASP A 58 -5.49 6.81 6.50
CA ASP A 58 -6.06 7.92 7.26
C ASP A 58 -5.18 9.19 7.23
N ASN A 59 -4.04 9.15 6.55
CA ASN A 59 -3.12 10.28 6.47
C ASN A 59 -3.54 11.29 5.39
N ASP A 60 -3.88 12.52 5.82
CA ASP A 60 -4.31 13.61 4.94
C ASP A 60 -3.34 13.92 3.78
N GLU A 61 -2.03 13.87 4.00
CA GLU A 61 -1.04 14.14 2.94
C GLU A 61 -1.02 13.02 1.90
N VAL A 62 -1.15 11.76 2.36
CA VAL A 62 -1.24 10.59 1.49
C VAL A 62 -2.52 10.62 0.67
N ILE A 63 -3.66 10.94 1.30
CA ILE A 63 -4.95 11.05 0.62
C ILE A 63 -4.86 12.08 -0.50
N LYS A 64 -4.35 13.28 -0.20
CA LYS A 64 -4.19 14.36 -1.19
C LYS A 64 -3.24 13.99 -2.33
N ALA A 65 -2.17 13.25 -2.05
CA ALA A 65 -1.14 12.92 -3.04
C ALA A 65 -1.44 11.65 -3.87
N TYR A 66 -2.16 10.67 -3.32
CA TYR A 66 -2.26 9.32 -3.90
C TYR A 66 -3.68 8.75 -4.02
N LEU A 67 -4.61 9.06 -3.10
CA LEU A 67 -5.94 8.42 -3.06
C LEU A 67 -7.08 9.30 -3.61
N GLY A 68 -6.94 10.62 -3.49
CA GLY A 68 -7.96 11.61 -3.82
C GLY A 68 -9.20 11.56 -2.91
N ASP A 69 -10.13 12.51 -3.09
CA ASP A 69 -11.33 12.66 -2.25
C ASP A 69 -12.28 11.44 -2.25
N LYS A 70 -12.09 10.49 -3.18
CA LYS A 70 -12.92 9.28 -3.29
C LYS A 70 -12.72 8.31 -2.12
N TYR A 71 -11.60 8.36 -1.42
CA TYR A 71 -11.33 7.47 -0.29
C TYR A 71 -12.07 7.86 1.00
N HIS A 72 -12.31 9.17 1.23
CA HIS A 72 -13.11 9.66 2.37
C HIS A 72 -14.62 9.37 2.24
N ALA A 73 -15.14 9.14 1.04
CA ALA A 73 -16.57 8.93 0.80
C ALA A 73 -17.10 7.54 1.20
N LYS A 74 -16.25 6.67 1.78
CA LYS A 74 -16.61 5.31 2.21
C LYS A 74 -16.49 5.06 3.72
N SER A 75 -16.41 6.12 4.54
CA SER A 75 -16.57 6.03 6.00
C SER A 75 -18.05 6.07 6.39
#